data_AF-A0A4U1EJ77-F1
#
_entry.id   AF-A0A4U1EJ77-F1
#
_cell.length_a   1.000
_cell.length_b   1.000
_cell.length_c   1.000
_cell.angle_alpha   90.00
_cell.angle_beta   90.00
_cell.angle_gamma   90.00
#
_symmetry.space_group_name_H-M   'P 1'
#
loop_
_entity.id
_entity.type
_entity.pdbx_description
1 polymer ?
#
loop_
_entity_poly.entity_id
_entity_poly.type
_entity_poly.pdbx_seq_one_letter_code
_entity_poly.pdbx_strand_id
1 'polypeptide(L)'
;MLLYIILGLLIHLVFFASIFDIYFTSPLVHGMTPQFTPLPPPAKRLVLFVADGLRADKLYELDENGNPRAPFIRIMPFGFVVCVVFLHESASASGNHVFAHNYDAYSEDFGAQDVTKLDTWVFDNVKEFFHAARNNQSLFSKLNEDKIVFFLHLLGIDTNGHAHRPSSREYLNNIKIVDEGLKEIVSTLKDFYGNDGKTAFIFTADHGMTDWGSHGAGHPLETCTPFVTWGAGIKYPQKVLAQKFDDTYLQEWKLENWKRQDVNQGTLPVDILNSTDLFKAESMFTNAVQILEQFKVKMAQKKEATLPFLFTPFNSLSDSKQINNLRKARSYIKQKKYDEAVSLCKELINLALKGLSYYHTYDRFFLAFNIVLGFVGWTSYASLLIIKSHCNLTRGVSKEVKMLSTVLSMCVVYGTHNSLLKKQGLPLINQVISWIILGPTDIFLVH
;
A
#
# COMPACT_ATOMS: atom_id res chain seq x y z
N MET A 1 -0.48 0.50 -46.74
CA MET A 1 -1.65 -0.15 -46.09
C MET A 1 -1.22 -1.24 -45.11
N LEU A 2 -0.49 -2.28 -45.55
CA LEU A 2 -0.01 -3.36 -44.67
C LEU A 2 0.83 -2.86 -43.47
N LEU A 3 1.72 -1.89 -43.69
CA LEU A 3 2.52 -1.26 -42.64
C LEU A 3 1.66 -0.58 -41.55
N TYR A 4 0.59 0.13 -41.95
CA TYR A 4 -0.33 0.80 -41.02
C TYR A 4 -1.19 -0.19 -40.24
N ILE A 5 -1.56 -1.33 -40.86
CA ILE A 5 -2.27 -2.42 -40.18
C ILE A 5 -1.36 -3.10 -39.15
N ILE A 6 -0.12 -3.38 -39.52
CA ILE A 6 0.88 -3.96 -38.60
C ILE A 6 1.18 -3.01 -37.44
N LEU A 7 1.38 -1.72 -37.72
CA LEU A 7 1.64 -0.70 -36.70
C LEU A 7 0.41 -0.52 -35.78
N GLY A 8 -0.79 -0.52 -36.35
CA GLY A 8 -2.04 -0.50 -35.59
C GLY A 8 -2.19 -1.70 -34.67
N LEU A 9 -1.92 -2.92 -35.15
CA LEU A 9 -1.93 -4.14 -34.33
C LEU A 9 -0.89 -4.10 -33.21
N LEU A 10 0.33 -3.63 -33.50
CA LEU A 10 1.39 -3.46 -32.50
C LEU A 10 0.98 -2.48 -31.39
N ILE A 11 0.42 -1.32 -31.77
CA ILE A 11 -0.08 -0.33 -30.81
C ILE A 11 -1.23 -0.91 -29.96
N HIS A 12 -2.14 -1.66 -30.56
CA HIS A 12 -3.22 -2.32 -29.81
C HIS A 12 -2.71 -3.43 -28.90
N LEU A 13 -1.66 -4.18 -29.29
CA LEU A 13 -1.02 -5.17 -28.43
C LEU A 13 -0.32 -4.52 -27.23
N VAL A 14 0.31 -3.35 -27.43
CA VAL A 14 0.91 -2.56 -26.36
C VAL A 14 -0.16 -1.99 -25.42
N PHE A 15 -1.23 -1.39 -25.96
CA PHE A 15 -2.35 -0.90 -25.14
C PHE A 15 -3.05 -2.05 -24.40
N PHE A 16 -3.21 -3.20 -25.07
CA PHE A 16 -3.71 -4.43 -24.47
C PHE A 16 -2.88 -4.81 -23.25
N ALA A 17 -1.55 -4.92 -23.38
CA ALA A 17 -0.66 -5.19 -22.24
C ALA A 17 -0.79 -4.16 -21.11
N SER A 18 -0.94 -2.87 -21.44
CA SER A 18 -1.04 -1.79 -20.44
C SER A 18 -2.33 -1.82 -19.60
N ILE A 19 -3.47 -2.22 -20.17
CA ILE A 19 -4.75 -2.33 -19.46
C ILE A 19 -4.68 -3.39 -18.34
N PHE A 20 -3.87 -4.44 -18.52
CA PHE A 20 -3.70 -5.51 -17.52
C PHE A 20 -2.80 -5.17 -16.34
N ASP A 21 -2.03 -4.09 -16.42
CA ASP A 21 -1.20 -3.62 -15.30
C ASP A 21 -1.96 -2.58 -14.44
N ILE A 22 -2.82 -1.78 -15.07
CA ILE A 22 -3.47 -0.63 -14.44
C ILE A 22 -4.70 -1.01 -13.57
N TYR A 23 -5.43 -2.09 -13.89
CA TYR A 23 -6.80 -2.27 -13.37
C TYR A 23 -6.98 -3.15 -12.11
N PHE A 24 -5.96 -3.81 -11.56
CA PHE A 24 -6.22 -4.86 -10.55
C PHE A 24 -5.20 -4.94 -9.41
N THR A 25 -5.20 -3.95 -8.53
CA THR A 25 -4.53 -4.03 -7.23
C THR A 25 -5.19 -3.08 -6.22
N SER A 26 -6.40 -3.42 -5.75
CA SER A 26 -6.72 -3.03 -4.36
C SER A 26 -6.26 -4.17 -3.45
N PRO A 27 -5.08 -4.06 -2.80
CA PRO A 27 -4.59 -5.06 -1.86
C PRO A 27 -5.36 -5.03 -0.53
N LEU A 28 -6.28 -4.07 -0.34
CA LEU A 28 -7.06 -3.95 0.89
C LEU A 28 -8.00 -5.15 1.06
N VAL A 29 -7.86 -5.82 2.19
CA VAL A 29 -8.73 -6.91 2.63
C VAL A 29 -9.55 -6.40 3.81
N HIS A 30 -10.87 -6.33 3.66
CA HIS A 30 -11.79 -5.95 4.74
C HIS A 30 -12.44 -7.18 5.38
N GLY A 31 -12.99 -7.04 6.59
CA GLY A 31 -13.70 -8.12 7.28
C GLY A 31 -12.81 -9.09 8.06
N MET A 32 -11.57 -8.69 8.35
CA MET A 32 -10.66 -9.48 9.18
C MET A 32 -10.96 -9.34 10.66
N THR A 33 -10.65 -10.38 11.44
CA THR A 33 -10.66 -10.30 12.90
C THR A 33 -9.33 -9.71 13.41
N PRO A 34 -9.33 -8.54 14.08
CA PRO A 34 -8.12 -7.97 14.65
C PRO A 34 -7.49 -8.89 15.71
N GLN A 35 -6.17 -9.03 15.68
CA GLN A 35 -5.41 -9.82 16.64
C GLN A 35 -4.66 -8.94 17.63
N PHE A 36 -4.52 -9.42 18.87
CA PHE A 36 -3.88 -8.68 19.96
C PHE A 36 -2.81 -9.53 20.65
N THR A 37 -1.69 -8.89 20.99
CA THR A 37 -0.63 -9.53 21.76
C THR A 37 -1.00 -9.48 23.26
N PRO A 38 -0.88 -10.60 24.00
CA PRO A 38 -1.30 -10.66 25.42
C PRO A 38 -0.31 -10.00 26.38
N LEU A 39 0.73 -9.35 25.88
CA LEU A 39 1.81 -8.74 26.66
C LEU A 39 1.69 -7.22 26.66
N PRO A 40 2.11 -6.56 27.76
CA PRO A 40 2.09 -5.10 27.82
C PRO A 40 3.03 -4.52 26.75
N PRO A 41 2.62 -3.43 26.07
CA PRO A 41 3.46 -2.78 25.07
C PRO A 41 4.70 -2.16 25.73
N PRO A 42 5.84 -2.08 25.02
CA PRO A 42 7.07 -1.51 25.56
C PRO A 42 7.03 0.03 25.64
N ALA A 43 6.00 0.65 25.06
CA ALA A 43 5.77 2.09 25.06
C ALA A 43 4.33 2.38 25.50
N LYS A 44 4.13 3.50 26.19
CA LYS A 44 2.80 4.03 26.53
C LYS A 44 2.21 4.86 25.40
N ARG A 45 3.07 5.46 24.57
CA ARG A 45 2.69 6.32 23.45
C ARG A 45 3.45 5.96 22.20
N LEU A 46 2.76 6.07 21.07
CA LEU A 46 3.33 6.00 19.73
C LEU A 46 3.12 7.33 19.02
N VAL A 47 4.16 7.87 18.40
CA VAL A 47 4.08 9.04 17.52
C VAL A 47 4.49 8.59 16.13
N LEU A 48 3.58 8.67 15.18
CA LEU A 48 3.78 8.29 13.79
C LEU A 48 3.76 9.55 12.92
N PHE A 49 4.90 9.84 12.30
CA PHE A 49 5.04 10.87 11.28
C PHE A 49 5.04 10.20 9.90
N VAL A 50 4.18 10.67 9.01
CA VAL A 50 4.13 10.26 7.60
C VAL A 50 4.43 11.48 6.74
N ALA A 51 5.62 11.51 6.13
CA ALA A 51 6.03 12.52 5.16
C ALA A 51 5.62 12.06 3.76
N ASP A 52 4.48 12.54 3.29
CA ASP A 52 3.87 12.14 2.03
C ASP A 52 4.81 12.40 0.85
N GLY A 53 4.89 11.46 -0.10
CA GLY A 53 5.72 11.58 -1.30
C GLY A 53 7.24 11.59 -1.06
N LEU A 54 7.72 11.36 0.16
CA LEU A 54 9.15 11.39 0.49
C LEU A 54 9.88 10.15 -0.04
N ARG A 55 10.86 10.38 -0.92
CA ARG A 55 11.77 9.33 -1.38
C ARG A 55 12.90 9.07 -0.38
N ALA A 56 13.21 7.78 -0.16
CA ALA A 56 14.30 7.37 0.72
C ALA A 56 15.67 7.89 0.23
N ASP A 57 15.94 7.84 -1.08
CA ASP A 57 17.21 8.30 -1.64
C ASP A 57 17.42 9.81 -1.38
N LYS A 58 16.37 10.62 -1.50
CA LYS A 58 16.44 12.07 -1.26
C LYS A 58 16.58 12.44 0.22
N LEU A 59 16.01 11.64 1.12
CA LEU A 59 16.23 11.82 2.57
C LEU A 59 17.70 11.60 2.96
N TYR A 60 18.32 10.54 2.42
CA TYR A 60 19.68 10.14 2.78
C TYR A 60 20.78 10.73 1.87
N GLU A 61 20.38 11.44 0.80
CA GLU A 61 21.28 12.20 -0.06
C GLU A 61 22.10 13.22 0.74
N LEU A 62 23.39 13.32 0.41
CA LEU A 62 24.28 14.35 0.93
C LEU A 62 24.31 15.53 -0.06
N ASP A 63 24.42 16.75 0.46
CA ASP A 63 24.65 17.92 -0.38
C ASP A 63 26.07 17.96 -0.97
N GLU A 64 26.36 18.97 -1.79
CA GLU A 64 27.66 19.16 -2.45
C GLU A 64 28.83 19.28 -1.47
N ASN A 65 28.56 19.68 -0.22
CA ASN A 65 29.56 19.80 0.84
C ASN A 65 29.67 18.51 1.68
N GLY A 66 28.92 17.46 1.33
CA GLY A 66 28.85 16.20 2.06
C GLY A 66 28.01 16.26 3.33
N ASN A 67 27.20 17.31 3.54
CA ASN A 67 26.33 17.43 4.70
C ASN A 67 24.97 16.76 4.45
N PRO A 68 24.37 16.15 5.48
CA PRO A 68 23.04 15.59 5.36
C PRO A 68 21.97 16.68 5.30
N ARG A 69 20.93 16.46 4.48
CA ARG A 69 19.78 17.37 4.40
C ARG A 69 18.83 17.23 5.59
N ALA A 70 18.73 16.03 6.17
CA ALA A 70 17.92 15.73 7.35
C ALA A 70 18.80 15.26 8.51
N PRO A 71 19.61 16.14 9.12
CA PRO A 71 20.55 15.75 10.18
C PRO A 71 19.86 15.14 11.40
N PHE A 72 18.69 15.60 11.82
CA PHE A 72 18.00 15.08 13.00
C PHE A 72 17.52 13.63 12.77
N ILE A 73 16.83 13.37 11.66
CA ILE A 73 16.36 12.03 11.30
C ILE A 73 17.55 11.11 11.05
N ARG A 74 18.62 11.62 10.43
CA ARG A 74 19.85 10.89 10.14
C ARG A 74 20.79 10.74 11.35
N ILE A 75 20.41 11.08 12.57
CA ILE A 75 21.19 10.66 13.76
C ILE A 75 20.36 9.79 14.70
N MET A 76 19.06 9.66 14.45
CA MET A 76 18.18 8.78 15.21
C MET A 76 18.45 7.31 14.88
N PRO A 77 18.23 6.38 15.82
CA PRO A 77 18.36 4.94 15.62
C PRO A 77 17.78 4.47 14.27
N PHE A 78 18.68 4.17 13.33
CA PHE A 78 18.30 3.90 11.95
C PHE A 78 17.66 2.52 11.81
N GLY A 79 16.37 2.50 11.47
CA GLY A 79 15.81 1.49 10.57
C GLY A 79 16.04 1.98 9.14
N PHE A 80 16.22 1.08 8.18
CA PHE A 80 16.46 1.44 6.79
C PHE A 80 15.32 0.96 5.88
N VAL A 81 15.27 1.61 4.72
CA VAL A 81 14.46 1.40 3.51
C VAL A 81 13.34 0.38 3.64
N VAL A 82 12.13 0.89 3.49
CA VAL A 82 10.91 0.15 3.61
C VAL A 82 10.18 0.19 2.30
N CYS A 83 9.88 -0.99 1.76
CA CYS A 83 8.88 -1.11 0.71
C CYS A 83 7.51 -1.18 1.39
N VAL A 84 6.95 -0.03 1.79
CA VAL A 84 5.58 0.06 2.27
C VAL A 84 4.84 1.06 1.40
N VAL A 85 3.87 0.53 0.67
CA VAL A 85 2.79 1.31 0.10
C VAL A 85 1.76 1.47 1.21
N PHE A 86 1.64 2.66 1.78
CA PHE A 86 0.42 2.99 2.51
C PHE A 86 -0.62 3.43 1.47
N LEU A 87 -1.81 2.83 1.54
CA LEU A 87 -2.94 3.31 0.76
C LEU A 87 -3.70 4.29 1.62
N HIS A 88 -3.66 5.57 1.23
CA HIS A 88 -4.47 6.61 1.84
C HIS A 88 -5.95 6.32 1.54
N GLU A 89 -6.70 5.98 2.58
CA GLU A 89 -8.15 6.08 2.58
C GLU A 89 -8.48 7.14 3.63
N SER A 90 -8.98 8.30 3.18
CA SER A 90 -9.49 9.38 4.01
C SER A 90 -10.80 8.93 4.68
N ALA A 91 -10.70 7.94 5.55
CA ALA A 91 -11.79 7.55 6.41
C ALA A 91 -11.89 8.61 7.52
N SER A 92 -12.97 9.40 7.49
CA SER A 92 -13.42 10.16 8.66
C SER A 92 -13.60 9.18 9.83
N ALA A 93 -12.58 9.05 10.67
CA ALA A 93 -12.62 8.17 11.82
C ALA A 93 -13.66 8.68 12.81
N SER A 94 -14.76 7.95 12.96
CA SER A 94 -15.83 8.26 13.93
C SER A 94 -15.61 7.44 15.20
N GLY A 95 -15.44 8.13 16.33
CA GLY A 95 -15.33 7.50 17.65
C GLY A 95 -14.95 8.50 18.75
N ASN A 96 -15.46 8.32 19.96
CA ASN A 96 -15.22 9.21 21.10
C ASN A 96 -13.76 9.21 21.62
N HIS A 97 -12.88 8.46 20.95
CA HIS A 97 -11.46 8.28 21.28
C HIS A 97 -10.54 8.64 20.12
N VAL A 98 -11.08 9.16 19.01
CA VAL A 98 -10.30 9.68 17.87
C VAL A 98 -10.55 11.17 17.76
N PHE A 99 -9.48 11.96 17.83
CA PHE A 99 -9.51 13.41 17.71
C PHE A 99 -8.71 13.78 16.46
N ALA A 100 -9.35 14.40 15.49
CA ALA A 100 -8.74 14.75 14.21
C ALA A 100 -8.83 16.26 13.97
N HIS A 101 -7.71 16.82 13.54
CA HIS A 101 -7.60 18.18 13.04
C HIS A 101 -7.05 18.09 11.62
N ASN A 102 -7.68 18.80 10.69
CA ASN A 102 -7.25 18.91 9.29
C ASN A 102 -7.22 20.38 8.90
N TYR A 103 -6.33 20.71 7.97
CA TYR A 103 -6.37 21.97 7.27
C TYR A 103 -7.58 21.98 6.33
N ASP A 104 -8.07 23.17 6.00
CA ASP A 104 -9.16 23.34 5.04
C ASP A 104 -8.72 22.84 3.65
N ALA A 105 -9.65 22.26 2.88
CA ALA A 105 -9.38 21.74 1.53
C ALA A 105 -8.86 22.83 0.59
N TYR A 106 -9.24 24.09 0.81
CA TYR A 106 -8.71 25.24 0.06
C TYR A 106 -7.24 25.57 0.39
N SER A 107 -6.70 25.03 1.48
CA SER A 107 -5.28 25.17 1.84
C SER A 107 -4.39 24.23 1.04
N GLU A 108 -4.94 23.17 0.46
CA GLU A 108 -4.26 22.24 -0.45
C GLU A 108 -4.11 22.87 -1.85
N ASP A 109 -3.37 23.96 -1.93
CA ASP A 109 -3.05 24.63 -3.19
C ASP A 109 -1.73 24.08 -3.76
N PHE A 110 -1.85 23.10 -4.65
CA PHE A 110 -0.73 22.49 -5.38
C PHE A 110 0.02 23.46 -6.31
N GLY A 111 -0.49 24.68 -6.51
CA GLY A 111 0.16 25.76 -7.26
C GLY A 111 0.70 26.91 -6.40
N ALA A 112 0.60 26.82 -5.07
CA ALA A 112 1.03 27.89 -4.17
C ALA A 112 2.55 28.11 -4.23
N GLN A 113 2.97 29.37 -4.05
CA GLN A 113 4.41 29.72 -3.98
C GLN A 113 5.13 29.17 -2.75
N ASP A 114 4.40 28.81 -1.69
CA ASP A 114 4.96 28.26 -0.46
C ASP A 114 4.07 27.14 0.06
N VAL A 115 4.37 25.92 -0.38
CA VAL A 115 3.66 24.69 -0.02
C VAL A 115 4.16 24.08 1.30
N THR A 116 5.23 24.63 1.88
CA THR A 116 5.78 24.19 3.18
C THR A 116 4.85 24.53 4.34
N LYS A 117 3.87 25.42 4.10
CA LYS A 117 2.85 25.87 5.05
C LYS A 117 1.98 24.75 5.60
N LEU A 118 1.75 23.68 4.84
CA LEU A 118 0.94 22.56 5.31
C LEU A 118 1.67 21.78 6.42
N ASP A 119 2.97 21.54 6.23
CA ASP A 119 3.78 20.86 7.24
C ASP A 119 3.95 21.72 8.49
N THR A 120 4.22 23.03 8.33
CA THR A 120 4.35 23.94 9.48
C THR A 120 3.04 24.11 10.21
N TRP A 121 1.89 24.16 9.51
CA TRP A 121 0.57 24.16 10.13
C TRP A 121 0.37 22.94 11.04
N VAL A 122 0.77 21.74 10.61
CA VAL A 122 0.68 20.52 11.44
C VAL A 122 1.55 20.68 12.69
N PHE A 123 2.79 21.14 12.53
CA PHE A 123 3.69 21.34 13.68
C PHE A 123 3.17 22.40 14.66
N ASP A 124 2.63 23.51 14.16
CA ASP A 124 2.06 24.57 14.99
C ASP A 124 0.81 24.09 15.74
N ASN A 125 -0.09 23.35 15.07
CA ASN A 125 -1.25 22.76 15.72
C ASN A 125 -0.85 21.79 16.84
N VAL A 126 0.20 20.99 16.65
CA VAL A 126 0.69 20.07 17.69
C VAL A 126 1.26 20.86 18.87
N LYS A 127 2.05 21.91 18.62
CA LYS A 127 2.59 22.78 19.68
C LYS A 127 1.47 23.46 20.46
N GLU A 128 0.47 24.02 19.78
CA GLU A 128 -0.70 24.64 20.39
C GLU A 128 -1.53 23.62 21.19
N PHE A 129 -1.73 22.42 20.64
CA PHE A 129 -2.47 21.34 21.31
C PHE A 129 -1.83 20.95 22.65
N PHE A 130 -0.50 20.74 22.68
CA PHE A 130 0.21 20.42 23.92
C PHE A 130 0.28 21.62 24.87
N HIS A 131 0.36 22.84 24.37
CA HIS A 131 0.27 24.05 25.19
C HIS A 131 -1.11 24.18 25.85
N ALA A 132 -2.19 24.01 25.09
CA ALA A 132 -3.56 24.02 25.60
C ALA A 132 -3.79 22.90 26.62
N ALA A 133 -3.23 21.71 26.38
CA ALA A 133 -3.32 20.58 27.30
C ALA A 133 -2.71 20.88 28.67
N ARG A 134 -1.65 21.69 28.78
CA ARG A 134 -1.08 22.07 30.08
C ARG A 134 -2.06 22.85 30.96
N ASN A 135 -2.99 23.58 30.36
CA ASN A 135 -3.97 24.41 31.05
C ASN A 135 -5.37 23.77 31.13
N ASN A 136 -5.55 22.58 30.55
CA ASN A 136 -6.81 21.86 30.55
C ASN A 136 -6.66 20.51 31.25
N GLN A 137 -7.12 20.42 32.50
CA GLN A 137 -6.96 19.23 33.33
C GLN A 137 -7.55 17.97 32.69
N SER A 138 -8.70 18.07 32.02
CA SER A 138 -9.34 16.92 31.36
C SER A 138 -8.49 16.40 30.19
N LEU A 139 -8.00 17.32 29.35
CA LEU A 139 -7.13 16.98 28.23
C LEU A 139 -5.78 16.44 28.71
N PHE A 140 -5.18 17.07 29.72
CA PHE A 140 -3.95 16.60 30.34
C PHE A 140 -4.06 15.17 30.85
N SER A 141 -5.15 14.86 31.57
CA SER A 141 -5.41 13.50 32.08
C SER A 141 -5.53 12.49 30.93
N LYS A 142 -6.29 12.80 29.87
CA LYS A 142 -6.43 11.93 28.69
C LYS A 142 -5.08 11.65 28.01
N LEU A 143 -4.25 12.69 27.85
CA LEU A 143 -2.94 12.56 27.21
C LEU A 143 -1.93 11.78 28.04
N ASN A 144 -2.19 11.54 29.33
CA ASN A 144 -1.36 10.76 30.23
C ASN A 144 -1.87 9.32 30.46
N GLU A 145 -2.93 8.91 29.74
CA GLU A 145 -3.35 7.52 29.68
C GLU A 145 -2.34 6.64 28.92
N ASP A 146 -2.53 5.32 29.02
CA ASP A 146 -1.71 4.35 28.29
C ASP A 146 -2.31 4.05 26.90
N LYS A 147 -1.46 3.66 25.95
CA LYS A 147 -1.82 3.29 24.57
C LYS A 147 -2.36 4.46 23.74
N ILE A 148 -1.75 5.64 23.90
CA ILE A 148 -2.05 6.81 23.07
C ILE A 148 -1.25 6.75 21.76
N VAL A 149 -1.91 7.10 20.66
CA VAL A 149 -1.28 7.21 19.33
C VAL A 149 -1.47 8.62 18.80
N PHE A 150 -0.37 9.26 18.41
CA PHE A 150 -0.35 10.50 17.67
C PHE A 150 -0.01 10.18 16.21
N PHE A 151 -0.81 10.68 15.28
CA PHE A 151 -0.60 10.52 13.85
C PHE A 151 -0.48 11.89 13.21
N LEU A 152 0.65 12.16 12.57
CA LEU A 152 0.95 13.41 11.90
C LEU A 152 1.25 13.09 10.44
N HIS A 153 0.41 13.61 9.54
CA HIS A 153 0.60 13.52 8.10
C HIS A 153 1.13 14.85 7.59
N LEU A 154 2.19 14.81 6.78
CA LEU A 154 2.95 15.96 6.30
C LEU A 154 2.94 15.94 4.77
N LEU A 155 2.14 16.81 4.16
CA LEU A 155 1.80 16.81 2.73
C LEU A 155 2.77 17.66 1.86
N GLY A 156 3.58 18.54 2.48
CA GLY A 156 4.37 19.53 1.73
C GLY A 156 5.40 18.93 0.79
N ILE A 157 5.98 17.77 1.13
CA ILE A 157 6.96 17.07 0.29
C ILE A 157 6.31 16.50 -0.98
N ASP A 158 5.15 15.84 -0.88
CA ASP A 158 4.42 15.32 -2.04
C ASP A 158 4.01 16.45 -2.99
N THR A 159 3.44 17.52 -2.42
CA THR A 159 3.01 18.71 -3.16
C THR A 159 4.18 19.31 -3.97
N ASN A 160 5.34 19.51 -3.33
CA ASN A 160 6.55 19.95 -4.02
C ASN A 160 7.05 18.95 -5.06
N GLY A 161 6.84 17.66 -4.80
CA GLY A 161 7.17 16.58 -5.68
C GLY A 161 6.44 16.66 -7.02
N HIS A 162 5.11 16.84 -6.98
CA HIS A 162 4.29 17.03 -8.18
C HIS A 162 4.59 18.36 -8.88
N ALA A 163 4.73 19.46 -8.13
CA ALA A 163 4.89 20.79 -8.70
C ALA A 163 6.30 21.04 -9.26
N HIS A 164 7.33 20.60 -8.56
CA HIS A 164 8.73 20.97 -8.83
C HIS A 164 9.66 19.80 -9.11
N ARG A 165 9.22 18.55 -8.86
CA ARG A 165 10.00 17.30 -9.00
C ARG A 165 10.96 17.05 -7.83
N PRO A 166 11.33 15.78 -7.54
CA PRO A 166 12.12 15.42 -6.35
C PRO A 166 13.55 15.96 -6.26
N SER A 167 14.13 16.39 -7.39
CA SER A 167 15.49 16.94 -7.42
C SER A 167 15.50 18.48 -7.34
N SER A 168 14.33 19.11 -7.19
CA SER A 168 14.20 20.56 -7.07
C SER A 168 14.71 21.09 -5.73
N ARG A 169 15.04 22.38 -5.72
CA ARG A 169 15.45 23.07 -4.49
C ARG A 169 14.30 23.10 -3.48
N GLU A 170 13.07 23.25 -3.96
CA GLU A 170 11.83 23.34 -3.20
C GLU A 170 11.60 22.02 -2.44
N TYR A 171 11.61 20.88 -3.14
CA TYR A 171 11.48 19.55 -2.54
C TYR A 171 12.59 19.29 -1.50
N LEU A 172 13.85 19.54 -1.86
CA LEU A 172 15.00 19.30 -0.98
C LEU A 172 15.05 20.23 0.22
N ASN A 173 14.54 21.46 0.11
CA ASN A 173 14.39 22.38 1.24
C ASN A 173 13.24 21.97 2.14
N ASN A 174 12.14 21.45 1.59
CA ASN A 174 11.03 20.96 2.40
C ASN A 174 11.46 19.79 3.30
N ILE A 175 12.35 18.92 2.83
CA ILE A 175 12.96 17.87 3.67
C ILE A 175 13.64 18.47 4.91
N LYS A 176 14.35 19.60 4.76
CA LYS A 176 15.01 20.29 5.88
C LYS A 176 13.99 20.87 6.87
N ILE A 177 12.91 21.43 6.36
CA ILE A 177 11.82 21.99 7.18
C ILE A 177 11.15 20.88 7.99
N VAL A 178 10.87 19.73 7.36
CA VAL A 178 10.32 18.56 8.04
C VAL A 178 11.29 18.04 9.09
N ASP A 179 12.59 17.96 8.81
CA ASP A 179 13.60 17.52 9.78
C ASP A 179 13.66 18.40 11.05
N GLU A 180 13.70 19.73 10.89
CA GLU A 180 13.69 20.65 12.03
C GLU A 180 12.33 20.66 12.77
N GLY A 181 11.21 20.57 12.05
CA GLY A 181 9.89 20.44 12.65
C GLY A 181 9.75 19.17 13.49
N LEU A 182 10.26 18.04 13.00
CA LEU A 182 10.31 16.80 13.77
C LEU A 182 11.09 16.96 15.08
N LYS A 183 12.24 17.62 15.03
CA LYS A 183 13.06 17.91 16.21
C LYS A 183 12.32 18.75 17.24
N GLU A 184 11.61 19.79 16.81
CA GLU A 184 10.75 20.61 17.68
C GLU A 184 9.62 19.80 18.32
N ILE A 185 8.91 18.98 17.54
CA ILE A 185 7.80 18.16 18.05
C ILE A 185 8.30 17.11 19.03
N VAL A 186 9.42 16.46 18.74
CA VAL A 186 10.04 15.50 19.66
C VAL A 186 10.44 16.19 20.97
N SER A 187 10.98 17.41 20.93
CA SER A 187 11.27 18.20 22.14
C SER A 187 9.99 18.53 22.91
N THR A 188 8.97 19.04 22.22
CA THR A 188 7.67 19.41 22.80
C THR A 188 7.04 18.24 23.57
N LEU A 189 7.02 17.06 22.96
CA LEU A 189 6.52 15.83 23.57
C LEU A 189 7.35 15.41 24.78
N LYS A 190 8.68 15.41 24.64
CA LYS A 190 9.61 15.09 25.73
C LYS A 190 9.40 16.01 26.93
N ASP A 191 9.25 17.31 26.70
CA ASP A 191 9.06 18.32 27.74
C ASP A 191 7.66 18.26 28.36
N PHE A 192 6.63 17.90 27.58
CA PHE A 192 5.27 17.69 28.10
C PHE A 192 5.20 16.49 29.05
N TYR A 193 5.88 15.38 28.71
CA TYR A 193 5.88 14.15 29.51
C TYR A 193 7.04 14.05 30.51
N GLY A 194 7.83 15.11 30.68
CA GLY A 194 8.95 15.13 31.63
C GLY A 194 10.03 14.08 31.34
N ASN A 195 10.29 13.78 30.06
CA ASN A 195 11.29 12.82 29.61
C ASN A 195 11.14 11.41 30.25
N ASP A 196 9.92 10.94 30.47
CA ASP A 196 9.63 9.67 31.15
C ASP A 196 10.17 8.41 30.45
N GLY A 197 10.67 8.53 29.21
CA GLY A 197 11.23 7.45 28.42
C GLY A 197 10.19 6.42 27.93
N LYS A 198 8.89 6.74 27.89
CA LYS A 198 7.81 5.79 27.50
C LYS A 198 7.13 6.12 26.17
N THR A 199 7.72 7.00 25.36
CA THR A 199 7.26 7.34 24.01
C THR A 199 8.12 6.65 22.96
N ALA A 200 7.48 5.94 22.02
CA ALA A 200 8.09 5.43 20.80
C ALA A 200 7.72 6.33 19.63
N PHE A 201 8.64 6.46 18.67
CA PHE A 201 8.48 7.30 17.49
C PHE A 201 8.75 6.49 16.23
N ILE A 202 7.99 6.75 15.18
CA ILE A 202 8.16 6.21 13.84
C ILE A 202 8.06 7.38 12.85
N PHE A 203 9.03 7.49 11.96
CA PHE A 203 9.01 8.39 10.81
C PHE A 203 9.07 7.57 9.53
N THR A 204 8.14 7.81 8.61
CA THR A 204 8.09 7.09 7.34
C THR A 204 7.42 7.93 6.25
N ALA A 205 7.23 7.34 5.08
CA ALA A 205 6.43 7.90 3.99
C ALA A 205 5.45 6.83 3.52
N ASP A 206 4.31 7.26 2.99
CA ASP A 206 3.30 6.40 2.38
C ASP A 206 3.69 5.91 1.00
N HIS A 207 4.32 6.78 0.22
CA HIS A 207 5.00 6.47 -1.02
C HIS A 207 6.14 7.47 -1.27
N GLY A 208 7.01 7.13 -2.21
CA GLY A 208 7.88 8.09 -2.86
C GLY A 208 7.27 8.52 -4.20
N MET A 209 8.13 8.85 -5.17
CA MET A 209 7.71 9.25 -6.51
C MET A 209 8.83 9.10 -7.53
N THR A 210 8.45 9.04 -8.81
CA THR A 210 9.38 9.06 -9.94
C THR A 210 10.11 10.41 -10.05
N ASP A 211 11.17 10.46 -10.85
CA ASP A 211 11.94 11.69 -11.10
C ASP A 211 11.12 12.81 -11.74
N TRP A 212 9.98 12.49 -12.35
CA TRP A 212 9.06 13.45 -12.97
C TRP A 212 7.95 13.92 -12.02
N GLY A 213 7.97 13.51 -10.75
CA GLY A 213 6.97 13.91 -9.76
C GLY A 213 5.64 13.18 -9.94
N SER A 214 5.68 11.89 -10.29
CA SER A 214 4.49 11.06 -10.45
C SER A 214 4.62 9.76 -9.67
N HIS A 215 3.52 9.19 -9.19
CA HIS A 215 3.48 7.92 -8.45
C HIS A 215 2.21 7.11 -8.79
N GLY A 216 2.16 5.86 -8.32
CA GLY A 216 1.10 4.87 -8.58
C GLY A 216 1.46 3.78 -9.59
N ALA A 217 2.67 3.78 -10.15
CA ALA A 217 3.16 2.78 -11.11
C ALA A 217 3.98 1.65 -10.46
N GLY A 218 4.34 1.78 -9.18
CA GLY A 218 5.02 0.74 -8.42
C GLY A 218 6.54 0.67 -8.65
N HIS A 219 7.14 1.74 -9.18
CA HIS A 219 8.59 1.84 -9.30
C HIS A 219 9.28 1.76 -7.92
N PRO A 220 10.52 1.25 -7.80
CA PRO A 220 11.25 1.26 -6.52
C PRO A 220 11.33 2.63 -5.86
N LEU A 221 11.49 3.71 -6.62
CA LEU A 221 11.47 5.08 -6.07
C LEU A 221 10.11 5.50 -5.48
N GLU A 222 9.03 4.87 -5.90
CA GLU A 222 7.68 5.09 -5.37
C GLU A 222 7.39 4.20 -4.16
N THR A 223 8.01 3.02 -4.10
CA THR A 223 7.66 1.99 -3.11
C THR A 223 8.67 1.91 -1.96
N CYS A 224 9.95 2.20 -2.20
CA CYS A 224 11.01 2.28 -1.19
C CYS A 224 10.97 3.62 -0.45
N THR A 225 10.24 3.65 0.65
CA THR A 225 10.11 4.79 1.57
C THR A 225 11.08 4.67 2.74
N PRO A 226 11.46 5.79 3.38
CA PRO A 226 12.24 5.74 4.62
C PRO A 226 11.43 5.14 5.77
N PHE A 227 12.09 4.51 6.74
CA PHE A 227 11.45 4.05 7.97
C PHE A 227 12.43 4.11 9.13
N VAL A 228 12.26 5.14 9.97
CA VAL A 228 13.15 5.45 11.08
C VAL A 228 12.35 5.29 12.37
N THR A 229 12.90 4.57 13.35
CA THR A 229 12.20 4.31 14.62
C THR A 229 13.11 4.57 15.80
N TRP A 230 12.60 5.22 16.85
CA TRP A 230 13.39 5.49 18.05
C TRP A 230 12.52 5.61 19.31
N GLY A 231 13.18 5.71 20.47
CA GLY A 231 12.51 5.86 21.76
C GLY A 231 12.20 4.53 22.44
N ALA A 232 11.13 4.52 23.23
CA ALA A 232 10.76 3.40 24.10
C ALA A 232 10.59 2.09 23.32
N GLY A 233 11.24 1.01 23.77
CA GLY A 233 11.09 -0.32 23.17
C GLY A 233 11.86 -0.54 21.87
N ILE A 234 12.65 0.43 21.39
CA ILE A 234 13.46 0.32 20.18
C ILE A 234 14.95 0.19 20.56
N LYS A 235 15.69 -0.66 19.84
CA LYS A 235 17.14 -0.83 20.05
C LYS A 235 17.91 0.38 19.52
N TYR A 236 19.04 0.66 20.15
CA TYR A 236 20.04 1.56 19.58
C TYR A 236 20.62 1.01 18.28
N PRO A 237 21.05 1.88 17.36
CA PRO A 237 21.58 1.45 16.08
C PRO A 237 22.87 0.65 16.28
N GLN A 238 23.00 -0.45 15.54
CA GLN A 238 24.09 -1.41 15.69
C GLN A 238 25.14 -1.17 14.61
N LYS A 239 26.40 -1.02 15.02
CA LYS A 239 27.52 -0.99 14.07
C LYS A 239 27.83 -2.39 13.56
N VAL A 240 28.19 -2.49 12.29
CA VAL A 240 28.64 -3.72 11.63
C VAL A 240 29.89 -3.42 10.82
N LEU A 241 30.82 -4.39 10.77
CA LEU A 241 32.05 -4.25 9.99
C LEU A 241 31.83 -4.50 8.49
N ALA A 242 30.88 -5.38 8.18
CA ALA A 242 30.49 -5.70 6.82
C ALA A 242 29.07 -6.26 6.81
N GLN A 243 28.35 -5.99 5.73
CA GLN A 243 27.04 -6.53 5.42
C GLN A 243 26.88 -6.55 3.90
N LYS A 244 26.05 -7.45 3.38
CA LYS A 244 25.86 -7.63 1.95
C LYS A 244 24.40 -7.44 1.58
N PHE A 245 24.16 -6.59 0.59
CA PHE A 245 22.87 -6.36 -0.05
C PHE A 245 23.06 -6.43 -1.56
N ASP A 246 21.97 -6.66 -2.30
CA ASP A 246 21.98 -6.72 -3.77
C ASP A 246 21.84 -5.32 -4.40
N ASP A 247 21.88 -4.26 -3.60
CA ASP A 247 21.81 -2.85 -4.00
C ASP A 247 23.00 -2.04 -3.46
N THR A 248 23.10 -0.77 -3.89
CA THR A 248 24.19 0.17 -3.56
C THR A 248 23.79 1.24 -2.55
N TYR A 249 22.58 1.18 -1.97
CA TYR A 249 22.03 2.29 -1.17
C TYR A 249 22.91 2.68 0.02
N LEU A 250 23.43 1.69 0.75
CA LEU A 250 24.29 1.98 1.91
C LEU A 250 25.59 2.70 1.54
N GLN A 251 26.14 2.40 0.35
CA GLN A 251 27.36 3.03 -0.15
C GLN A 251 27.07 4.46 -0.59
N GLU A 252 26.00 4.65 -1.37
CA GLU A 252 25.53 5.96 -1.81
C GLU A 252 25.24 6.88 -0.63
N TRP A 253 24.67 6.32 0.44
CA TRP A 253 24.28 7.08 1.61
C TRP A 253 25.39 7.17 2.67
N LYS A 254 26.55 6.54 2.49
CA LYS A 254 27.65 6.48 3.48
C LYS A 254 27.20 5.91 4.84
N LEU A 255 26.46 4.80 4.82
CA LEU A 255 25.86 4.14 5.99
C LEU A 255 26.25 2.65 6.10
N GLU A 256 27.30 2.24 5.41
CA GLU A 256 27.78 0.84 5.31
C GLU A 256 28.13 0.22 6.67
N ASN A 257 28.55 1.06 7.62
CA ASN A 257 28.96 0.64 8.96
C ASN A 257 27.77 0.48 9.93
N TRP A 258 26.54 0.68 9.48
CA TRP A 258 25.32 0.59 10.29
C TRP A 258 24.42 -0.54 9.82
N LYS A 259 23.99 -1.42 10.71
CA LYS A 259 23.16 -2.57 10.38
C LYS A 259 21.85 -2.13 9.71
N ARG A 260 21.65 -2.54 8.45
CA ARG A 260 20.39 -2.35 7.72
C ARG A 260 19.37 -3.42 8.07
N GLN A 261 18.11 -3.00 8.19
CA GLN A 261 16.96 -3.87 8.39
C GLN A 261 15.79 -3.33 7.57
N ASP A 262 15.37 -4.09 6.57
CA ASP A 262 14.26 -3.73 5.70
C ASP A 262 12.95 -4.28 6.28
N VAL A 263 11.89 -3.47 6.23
CA VAL A 263 10.53 -3.89 6.61
C VAL A 263 9.74 -4.19 5.36
N ASN A 264 9.25 -5.42 5.26
CA ASN A 264 8.52 -5.92 4.08
C ASN A 264 7.08 -6.26 4.42
N GLN A 265 6.13 -5.64 3.71
CA GLN A 265 4.70 -6.02 3.61
C GLN A 265 4.07 -6.53 4.92
N GLY A 266 4.03 -5.66 5.93
CA GLY A 266 3.35 -5.94 7.20
C GLY A 266 4.05 -6.96 8.12
N THR A 267 5.26 -7.41 7.79
CA THR A 267 6.07 -8.27 8.65
C THR A 267 6.74 -7.45 9.75
N LEU A 268 6.53 -7.81 11.02
CA LEU A 268 7.11 -7.12 12.17
C LEU A 268 8.65 -7.30 12.22
N PRO A 269 9.45 -6.22 12.16
CA PRO A 269 10.91 -6.31 12.32
C PRO A 269 11.29 -6.53 13.80
N VAL A 270 11.14 -7.74 14.32
CA VAL A 270 11.42 -8.05 15.74
C VAL A 270 12.86 -7.75 16.16
N ASP A 271 13.78 -7.68 15.21
CA ASP A 271 15.20 -7.42 15.43
C ASP A 271 15.48 -5.96 15.86
N ILE A 272 14.60 -5.01 15.55
CA ILE A 272 14.68 -3.62 16.04
C ILE A 272 14.11 -3.44 17.45
N LEU A 273 13.36 -4.42 17.98
CA LEU A 273 12.69 -4.29 19.27
C LEU A 273 13.65 -4.56 20.45
N ASN A 274 13.75 -3.60 21.37
CA ASN A 274 14.46 -3.75 22.63
C ASN A 274 13.53 -4.34 23.70
N SER A 275 13.25 -5.64 23.55
CA SER A 275 12.30 -6.38 24.41
C SER A 275 12.77 -7.82 24.63
N THR A 276 12.07 -8.54 25.52
CA THR A 276 12.35 -9.95 25.81
C THR A 276 12.06 -10.83 24.60
N ASP A 277 12.74 -11.97 24.50
CA ASP A 277 12.53 -12.89 23.37
C ASP A 277 11.13 -13.51 23.37
N LEU A 278 10.53 -13.66 24.56
CA LEU A 278 9.11 -13.98 24.71
C LEU A 278 8.22 -12.92 24.04
N PHE A 279 8.48 -11.63 24.29
CA PHE A 279 7.71 -10.54 23.68
C PHE A 279 7.83 -10.55 22.16
N LYS A 280 9.05 -10.71 21.64
CA LYS A 280 9.31 -10.82 20.19
C LYS A 280 8.57 -12.02 19.58
N ALA A 281 8.62 -13.18 20.21
CA ALA A 281 7.96 -14.38 19.73
C ALA A 281 6.43 -14.28 19.76
N GLU A 282 5.85 -13.76 20.84
CA GLU A 282 4.40 -13.50 20.95
C GLU A 282 3.92 -12.46 19.94
N SER A 283 4.69 -11.39 19.74
CA SER A 283 4.36 -10.34 18.76
C SER A 283 4.45 -10.86 17.32
N MET A 284 5.50 -11.62 17.00
CA MET A 284 5.66 -12.25 15.68
C MET A 284 4.57 -13.32 15.42
N PHE A 285 4.21 -14.10 16.44
CA PHE A 285 3.08 -15.03 16.33
C PHE A 285 1.78 -14.28 16.04
N THR A 286 1.50 -13.20 16.78
CA THR A 286 0.32 -12.35 16.58
C THR A 286 0.28 -11.76 15.18
N ASN A 287 1.42 -11.26 14.70
CA ASN A 287 1.58 -10.75 13.33
C ASN A 287 1.32 -11.84 12.28
N ALA A 288 1.85 -13.06 12.49
CA ALA A 288 1.60 -14.18 11.60
C ALA A 288 0.13 -14.58 11.54
N VAL A 289 -0.58 -14.57 12.68
CA VAL A 289 -2.03 -14.79 12.69
C VAL A 289 -2.75 -13.68 11.93
N GLN A 290 -2.41 -12.42 12.15
CA GLN A 290 -3.06 -11.29 11.46
C GLN A 290 -2.90 -11.35 9.93
N ILE A 291 -1.71 -11.66 9.44
CA ILE A 291 -1.45 -11.83 7.99
C ILE A 291 -2.15 -13.08 7.46
N LEU A 292 -2.23 -14.16 8.25
CA LEU A 292 -2.97 -15.34 7.86
C LEU A 292 -4.48 -15.07 7.78
N GLU A 293 -5.04 -14.22 8.64
CA GLU A 293 -6.43 -13.79 8.54
C GLU A 293 -6.70 -13.00 7.24
N GLN A 294 -5.77 -12.12 6.82
CA GLN A 294 -5.84 -11.50 5.49
C GLN A 294 -5.94 -12.56 4.38
N PHE A 295 -5.03 -13.55 4.41
CA PHE A 295 -4.99 -14.63 3.43
C PHE A 295 -6.31 -15.42 3.40
N LYS A 296 -6.85 -15.80 4.56
CA LYS A 296 -8.10 -16.57 4.67
C LYS A 296 -9.30 -15.80 4.16
N VAL A 297 -9.45 -14.55 4.55
CA VAL A 297 -10.55 -13.70 4.11
C VAL A 297 -10.47 -13.50 2.60
N LYS A 298 -9.28 -13.23 2.05
CA LYS A 298 -9.13 -13.06 0.61
C LYS A 298 -9.42 -14.34 -0.17
N MET A 299 -8.96 -15.48 0.34
CA MET A 299 -9.28 -16.80 -0.21
C MET A 299 -10.79 -17.05 -0.23
N ALA A 300 -11.47 -16.78 0.88
CA ALA A 300 -12.92 -16.98 1.00
C ALA A 300 -13.68 -16.09 0.01
N GLN A 301 -13.34 -14.80 -0.06
CA GLN A 301 -13.91 -13.87 -1.04
C GLN A 301 -13.76 -14.38 -2.48
N LYS A 302 -12.57 -14.88 -2.84
CA LYS A 302 -12.34 -15.45 -4.17
C LYS A 302 -13.08 -16.75 -4.41
N LYS A 303 -13.13 -17.63 -3.41
CA LYS A 303 -13.89 -18.88 -3.49
C LYS A 303 -15.39 -18.63 -3.67
N GLU A 304 -15.97 -17.65 -2.98
CA GLU A 304 -17.40 -17.29 -3.09
C GLU A 304 -17.71 -16.61 -4.42
N ALA A 305 -16.78 -15.81 -4.94
CA ALA A 305 -16.92 -15.16 -6.24
C ALA A 305 -16.67 -16.09 -7.44
N THR A 306 -16.15 -17.30 -7.22
CA THR A 306 -15.78 -18.26 -8.29
C THR A 306 -16.73 -19.45 -8.28
N LEU A 307 -17.08 -19.98 -9.47
CA LEU A 307 -17.84 -21.22 -9.56
C LEU A 307 -17.06 -22.37 -8.87
N PRO A 308 -17.71 -23.22 -8.05
CA PRO A 308 -17.00 -24.19 -7.20
C PRO A 308 -16.04 -25.12 -7.95
N PHE A 309 -16.33 -25.47 -9.21
CA PHE A 309 -15.52 -26.35 -10.03
C PHE A 309 -14.35 -25.65 -10.76
N LEU A 310 -14.30 -24.31 -10.75
CA LEU A 310 -13.21 -23.50 -11.33
C LEU A 310 -12.27 -22.94 -10.25
N PHE A 311 -12.66 -23.03 -8.98
CA PHE A 311 -11.84 -22.55 -7.87
C PHE A 311 -10.67 -23.50 -7.60
N THR A 312 -9.45 -22.96 -7.62
CA THR A 312 -8.20 -23.66 -7.32
C THR A 312 -7.58 -23.02 -6.07
N PRO A 313 -7.48 -23.75 -4.96
CA PRO A 313 -6.88 -23.21 -3.75
C PRO A 313 -5.35 -23.11 -3.88
N PHE A 314 -4.77 -22.21 -3.09
CA PHE A 314 -3.32 -22.10 -2.94
C PHE A 314 -2.76 -23.29 -2.13
N ASN A 315 -2.40 -24.38 -2.82
CA ASN A 315 -2.01 -25.67 -2.25
C ASN A 315 -0.78 -25.62 -1.32
N SER A 316 0.08 -24.62 -1.48
CA SER A 316 1.26 -24.45 -0.62
C SER A 316 0.88 -24.16 0.83
N LEU A 317 -0.30 -23.58 1.08
CA LEU A 317 -0.79 -23.20 2.42
C LEU A 317 -2.23 -23.72 2.68
N SER A 318 -2.41 -25.04 2.61
CA SER A 318 -3.68 -25.69 2.97
C SER A 318 -4.10 -25.43 4.43
N ASP A 319 -5.39 -25.57 4.73
CA ASP A 319 -5.94 -25.37 6.08
C ASP A 319 -5.22 -26.24 7.14
N SER A 320 -4.89 -27.48 6.80
CA SER A 320 -4.12 -28.38 7.66
C SER A 320 -2.71 -27.85 7.95
N LYS A 321 -2.01 -27.31 6.94
CA LYS A 321 -0.68 -26.71 7.11
C LYS A 321 -0.76 -25.44 7.96
N GLN A 322 -1.76 -24.60 7.75
CA GLN A 322 -2.00 -23.40 8.55
C GLN A 322 -2.15 -23.76 10.03
N ILE A 323 -3.07 -24.67 10.37
CA ILE A 323 -3.33 -25.09 11.75
C ILE A 323 -2.08 -25.75 12.36
N ASN A 324 -1.40 -26.62 11.62
CA ASN A 324 -0.22 -27.32 12.12
C ASN A 324 0.94 -26.35 12.41
N ASN A 325 1.19 -25.37 11.53
CA ASN A 325 2.22 -24.36 11.75
C ASN A 325 1.91 -23.47 12.96
N LEU A 326 0.67 -22.99 13.10
CA LEU A 326 0.27 -22.21 14.27
C LEU A 326 0.39 -23.00 15.58
N ARG A 327 -0.06 -24.27 15.59
CA ARG A 327 0.05 -25.15 16.76
C ARG A 327 1.52 -25.39 17.12
N LYS A 328 2.38 -25.61 16.12
CA LYS A 328 3.81 -25.81 16.31
C LYS A 328 4.49 -24.55 16.84
N ALA A 329 4.20 -23.38 16.28
CA ALA A 329 4.71 -22.10 16.79
C ALA A 329 4.29 -21.84 18.24
N ARG A 330 3.02 -22.08 18.59
CA ARG A 330 2.57 -22.02 20.00
C ARG A 330 3.29 -23.02 20.90
N SER A 331 3.56 -24.22 20.41
CA SER A 331 4.33 -25.23 21.16
C SER A 331 5.77 -24.76 21.42
N TYR A 332 6.43 -24.17 20.43
CA TYR A 332 7.77 -23.60 20.60
C TYR A 332 7.81 -22.47 21.63
N ILE A 333 6.84 -21.55 21.60
CA ILE A 333 6.75 -20.48 22.61
C ILE A 333 6.58 -21.07 24.02
N LYS A 334 5.70 -22.07 24.20
CA LYS A 334 5.52 -22.75 25.49
C LYS A 334 6.79 -23.45 25.98
N GLN A 335 7.59 -23.99 25.06
CA GLN A 335 8.88 -24.63 25.35
C GLN A 335 10.04 -23.64 25.50
N LYS A 336 9.77 -22.32 25.44
CA LYS A 336 10.80 -21.25 25.45
C LYS A 336 11.79 -21.30 24.27
N LYS A 337 11.40 -21.94 23.17
CA LYS A 337 12.12 -21.99 21.90
C LYS A 337 11.73 -20.81 21.02
N TYR A 338 12.13 -19.61 21.45
CA TYR A 338 11.62 -18.37 20.88
C TYR A 338 12.12 -18.10 19.46
N ASP A 339 13.39 -18.39 19.18
CA ASP A 339 13.97 -18.18 17.84
C ASP A 339 13.34 -19.10 16.81
N GLU A 340 13.07 -20.36 17.17
CA GLU A 340 12.38 -21.31 16.30
C GLU A 340 10.91 -20.90 16.07
N ALA A 341 10.25 -20.34 17.09
CA ALA A 341 8.90 -19.79 16.94
C ALA A 341 8.88 -18.60 15.98
N VAL A 342 9.83 -17.65 16.14
CA VAL A 342 9.97 -16.47 15.29
C VAL A 342 10.26 -16.89 13.84
N SER A 343 11.20 -17.81 13.64
CA SER A 343 11.55 -18.31 12.31
C SER A 343 10.36 -18.96 11.61
N LEU A 344 9.66 -19.88 12.28
CA LEU A 344 8.47 -20.54 11.73
C LEU A 344 7.35 -19.55 11.40
N CYS A 345 7.16 -18.51 12.23
CA CYS A 345 6.18 -17.46 11.96
C CYS A 345 6.56 -16.60 10.76
N LYS A 346 7.84 -16.24 10.59
CA LYS A 346 8.35 -15.54 9.39
C LYS A 346 8.11 -16.37 8.12
N GLU A 347 8.36 -17.68 8.17
CA GLU A 347 8.07 -18.61 7.06
C GLU A 347 6.56 -18.65 6.73
N LEU A 348 5.71 -18.72 7.76
CA LEU A 348 4.26 -18.72 7.60
C LEU A 348 3.76 -17.39 6.99
N ILE A 349 4.26 -16.25 7.45
CA ILE A 349 3.97 -14.93 6.88
C ILE A 349 4.35 -14.89 5.40
N ASN A 350 5.56 -15.34 5.05
CA ASN A 350 6.01 -15.37 3.65
C ASN A 350 5.10 -16.24 2.76
N LEU A 351 4.69 -17.42 3.23
CA LEU A 351 3.73 -18.26 2.51
C LEU A 351 2.35 -17.60 2.38
N ALA A 352 1.87 -16.94 3.43
CA ALA A 352 0.59 -16.23 3.41
C ALA A 352 0.61 -15.03 2.47
N LEU A 353 1.69 -14.24 2.44
CA LEU A 353 1.88 -13.12 1.51
C LEU A 353 1.94 -13.61 0.05
N LYS A 354 2.64 -14.72 -0.24
CA LYS A 354 2.61 -15.36 -1.57
C LYS A 354 1.19 -15.81 -1.95
N GLY A 355 0.47 -16.39 -1.00
CA GLY A 355 -0.92 -16.78 -1.17
C GLY A 355 -1.86 -15.58 -1.40
N LEU A 356 -1.64 -14.46 -0.72
CA LEU A 356 -2.35 -13.21 -0.93
C LEU A 356 -2.10 -12.67 -2.34
N SER A 357 -0.84 -12.64 -2.78
CA SER A 357 -0.48 -12.25 -4.15
C SER A 357 -1.17 -13.14 -5.20
N TYR A 358 -1.19 -14.46 -4.95
CA TYR A 358 -1.92 -15.42 -5.78
C TYR A 358 -3.42 -15.07 -5.87
N TYR A 359 -4.09 -14.78 -4.75
CA TYR A 359 -5.51 -14.42 -4.77
C TYR A 359 -5.79 -13.00 -5.27
N HIS A 360 -4.84 -12.07 -5.14
CA HIS A 360 -4.94 -10.73 -5.74
C HIS A 360 -4.89 -10.79 -7.27
N THR A 361 -4.07 -11.69 -7.81
CA THR A 361 -3.87 -11.85 -9.26
C THR A 361 -4.66 -13.01 -9.86
N TYR A 362 -5.53 -13.67 -9.08
CA TYR A 362 -6.22 -14.91 -9.43
C TYR A 362 -6.98 -14.85 -10.77
N ASP A 363 -7.72 -13.78 -10.99
CA ASP A 363 -8.57 -13.62 -12.17
C ASP A 363 -7.80 -13.06 -13.39
N ARG A 364 -6.52 -12.71 -13.24
CA ARG A 364 -5.75 -12.00 -14.28
C ARG A 364 -5.71 -12.78 -15.58
N PHE A 365 -5.44 -14.09 -15.51
CA PHE A 365 -5.38 -14.94 -16.72
C PHE A 365 -6.74 -15.13 -17.37
N PHE A 366 -7.77 -15.44 -16.58
CA PHE A 366 -9.12 -15.64 -17.10
C PHE A 366 -9.64 -14.36 -17.76
N LEU A 367 -9.49 -13.21 -17.09
CA LEU A 367 -9.89 -11.93 -17.64
C LEU A 367 -9.10 -11.58 -18.91
N ALA A 368 -7.79 -11.83 -18.93
CA ALA A 368 -6.97 -11.63 -20.12
C ALA A 368 -7.51 -12.44 -21.30
N PHE A 369 -7.81 -13.71 -21.10
CA PHE A 369 -8.39 -14.57 -22.13
C PHE A 369 -9.74 -14.03 -22.65
N ASN A 370 -10.64 -13.61 -21.76
CA ASN A 370 -11.94 -13.04 -22.15
C ASN A 370 -11.79 -11.75 -22.99
N ILE A 371 -10.87 -10.87 -22.60
CA ILE A 371 -10.63 -9.61 -23.33
C ILE A 371 -10.04 -9.90 -24.70
N VAL A 372 -9.08 -10.84 -24.84
CA VAL A 372 -8.56 -11.28 -26.16
C VAL A 372 -9.70 -11.74 -27.05
N LEU A 373 -10.57 -12.63 -26.55
CA LEU A 373 -11.71 -13.14 -27.32
C LEU A 373 -12.65 -12.01 -27.72
N GLY A 374 -12.92 -11.06 -26.83
CA GLY A 374 -13.73 -9.88 -27.15
C GLY A 374 -13.15 -9.04 -28.30
N PHE A 375 -11.84 -8.78 -28.29
CA PHE A 375 -11.17 -8.05 -29.36
C PHE A 375 -11.12 -8.84 -30.68
N VAL A 376 -10.82 -10.15 -30.63
CA VAL A 376 -10.82 -11.01 -31.81
C VAL A 376 -12.21 -11.08 -32.43
N GLY A 377 -13.25 -11.23 -31.60
CA GLY A 377 -14.65 -11.22 -32.01
C GLY A 377 -15.03 -9.88 -32.66
N TRP A 378 -14.73 -8.76 -32.00
CA TRP A 378 -14.99 -7.42 -32.54
C TRP A 378 -14.28 -7.16 -33.86
N THR A 379 -13.00 -7.53 -33.96
CA THR A 379 -12.20 -7.35 -35.18
C THR A 379 -12.74 -8.20 -36.32
N SER A 380 -13.15 -9.44 -36.03
CA SER A 380 -13.77 -10.34 -37.00
C SER A 380 -15.12 -9.79 -37.46
N TYR A 381 -15.95 -9.31 -36.54
CA TYR A 381 -17.24 -8.68 -36.85
C TYR A 381 -17.09 -7.44 -37.74
N ALA A 382 -16.18 -6.53 -37.39
CA ALA A 382 -15.89 -5.34 -38.18
C ALA A 382 -15.38 -5.71 -39.59
N SER A 383 -14.50 -6.71 -39.68
CA SER A 383 -13.99 -7.21 -40.96
C SER A 383 -15.12 -7.80 -41.83
N LEU A 384 -16.01 -8.60 -41.24
CA LEU A 384 -17.19 -9.15 -41.92
C LEU A 384 -18.15 -8.05 -42.39
N LEU A 385 -18.37 -6.99 -41.60
CA LEU A 385 -19.20 -5.85 -42.02
C LEU A 385 -18.59 -5.11 -43.21
N ILE A 386 -17.27 -4.89 -43.21
CA ILE A 386 -16.55 -4.25 -44.32
C ILE A 386 -16.66 -5.13 -45.57
N ILE A 387 -16.41 -6.43 -45.46
CA ILE A 387 -16.57 -7.39 -46.56
C ILE A 387 -18.01 -7.39 -47.08
N LYS A 388 -19.01 -7.46 -46.19
CA LYS A 388 -20.43 -7.43 -46.57
C LYS A 388 -20.83 -6.12 -47.27
N SER A 389 -20.29 -4.99 -46.82
CA SER A 389 -20.51 -3.67 -47.44
C SER A 389 -19.89 -3.56 -48.83
N HIS A 390 -18.78 -4.27 -49.09
CA HIS A 390 -18.11 -4.28 -50.39
C HIS A 390 -18.57 -5.41 -51.33
N CYS A 391 -19.26 -6.44 -50.81
CA CYS A 391 -19.70 -7.61 -51.58
C CYS A 391 -21.20 -7.65 -51.94
N ASN A 392 -21.99 -6.57 -51.72
CA ASN A 392 -23.41 -6.49 -52.10
C ASN A 392 -24.28 -7.69 -51.65
N LEU A 393 -24.00 -8.29 -50.49
CA LEU A 393 -24.85 -9.35 -49.91
C LEU A 393 -25.86 -8.75 -48.93
N THR A 394 -27.08 -8.50 -49.40
CA THR A 394 -28.20 -8.02 -48.57
C THR A 394 -28.99 -9.16 -47.94
N ARG A 395 -28.95 -9.25 -46.60
CA ARG A 395 -30.09 -9.64 -45.75
C ARG A 395 -29.96 -8.96 -44.39
N GLY A 396 -31.06 -8.36 -43.92
CA GLY A 396 -31.11 -7.48 -42.76
C GLY A 396 -31.69 -8.17 -41.53
N VAL A 397 -30.98 -8.07 -40.41
CA VAL A 397 -31.52 -8.32 -39.06
C VAL A 397 -32.46 -7.16 -38.70
N SER A 398 -33.61 -7.47 -38.07
CA SER A 398 -34.65 -6.49 -37.74
C SER A 398 -34.11 -5.37 -36.82
N LYS A 399 -34.68 -4.17 -36.95
CA LYS A 399 -34.22 -2.96 -36.26
C LYS A 399 -34.45 -3.06 -34.75
N GLU A 400 -35.48 -3.80 -34.36
CA GLU A 400 -35.90 -4.02 -32.97
C GLU A 400 -34.88 -4.88 -32.19
N VAL A 401 -34.35 -5.94 -32.83
CA VAL A 401 -33.35 -6.84 -32.21
C VAL A 401 -32.04 -6.11 -31.92
N LYS A 402 -31.60 -5.21 -32.81
CA LYS A 402 -30.38 -4.39 -32.62
C LYS A 402 -30.53 -3.40 -31.47
N MET A 403 -31.70 -2.77 -31.36
CA MET A 403 -31.99 -1.83 -30.28
C MET A 403 -32.03 -2.55 -28.92
N LEU A 404 -32.68 -3.72 -28.85
CA LEU A 404 -32.75 -4.51 -27.62
C LEU A 404 -31.37 -5.01 -27.17
N SER A 405 -30.54 -5.50 -28.10
CA SER A 405 -29.16 -5.91 -27.82
C SER A 405 -28.31 -4.75 -27.31
N THR A 406 -28.47 -3.56 -27.88
CA THR A 406 -27.71 -2.36 -27.45
C THR A 406 -28.10 -1.91 -26.04
N VAL A 407 -29.40 -1.88 -25.74
CA VAL A 407 -29.89 -1.54 -24.39
C VAL A 407 -29.40 -2.57 -23.37
N LEU A 408 -29.47 -3.86 -23.69
CA LEU A 408 -29.00 -4.93 -22.80
C LEU A 408 -27.49 -4.84 -22.55
N SER A 409 -26.69 -4.55 -23.59
CA SER A 409 -25.25 -4.28 -23.47
C SER A 409 -24.96 -3.10 -22.56
N MET A 410 -25.70 -1.99 -22.71
CA MET A 410 -25.54 -0.81 -21.84
C MET A 410 -25.86 -1.15 -20.37
N CYS A 411 -26.92 -1.91 -20.12
CA CYS A 411 -27.28 -2.35 -18.76
C CYS A 411 -26.20 -3.25 -18.14
N VAL A 412 -25.64 -4.18 -18.91
CA VAL A 412 -24.56 -5.08 -18.46
C VAL A 412 -23.27 -4.31 -18.19
N VAL A 413 -22.89 -3.37 -19.07
CA VAL A 413 -21.73 -2.51 -18.87
C VAL A 413 -21.92 -1.63 -17.63
N TYR A 414 -23.10 -1.01 -17.47
CA TYR A 414 -23.41 -0.19 -16.29
C TYR A 414 -23.38 -0.99 -14.99
N GLY A 415 -24.00 -2.18 -14.96
CA GLY A 415 -23.97 -3.06 -13.79
C GLY A 415 -22.57 -3.57 -13.47
N THR A 416 -21.76 -3.84 -14.49
CA THR A 416 -20.36 -4.26 -14.33
C THR A 416 -19.51 -3.12 -13.80
N HIS A 417 -19.66 -1.92 -14.36
CA HIS A 417 -19.00 -0.72 -13.89
C HIS A 417 -19.35 -0.43 -12.42
N ASN A 418 -20.63 -0.49 -12.04
CA ASN A 418 -21.06 -0.27 -10.66
C ASN A 418 -20.50 -1.33 -9.69
N SER A 419 -20.42 -2.60 -10.10
CA SER A 419 -19.81 -3.67 -9.31
C SER A 419 -18.30 -3.46 -9.13
N LEU A 420 -17.61 -3.02 -10.20
CA LEU A 420 -16.19 -2.68 -10.16
C LEU A 420 -15.92 -1.44 -9.30
N LEU A 421 -16.75 -0.40 -9.39
CA LEU A 421 -16.70 0.77 -8.51
C LEU A 421 -16.83 0.37 -7.04
N LYS A 422 -17.69 -0.60 -6.73
CA LYS A 422 -17.85 -1.17 -5.39
C LYS A 422 -16.78 -2.19 -5.01
N LYS A 423 -15.77 -2.42 -5.86
CA LYS A 423 -14.68 -3.40 -5.67
C LYS A 423 -15.17 -4.85 -5.45
N GLN A 424 -16.35 -5.20 -5.98
CA GLN A 424 -16.97 -6.52 -5.83
C GLN A 424 -16.60 -7.53 -6.93
N GLY A 425 -15.81 -7.11 -7.92
CA GLY A 425 -15.44 -7.93 -9.07
C GLY A 425 -16.53 -7.96 -10.15
N LEU A 426 -16.42 -8.92 -11.08
CA LEU A 426 -17.32 -9.06 -12.23
C LEU A 426 -18.54 -9.93 -11.88
N PRO A 427 -19.77 -9.41 -11.87
CA PRO A 427 -20.95 -10.22 -11.55
C PRO A 427 -21.13 -11.38 -12.54
N LEU A 428 -21.33 -12.60 -12.05
CA LEU A 428 -21.50 -13.79 -12.89
C LEU A 428 -22.65 -13.63 -13.90
N ILE A 429 -23.76 -13.02 -13.48
CA ILE A 429 -24.92 -12.78 -14.37
C ILE A 429 -24.56 -11.85 -15.54
N ASN A 430 -23.73 -10.83 -15.30
CA ASN A 430 -23.26 -9.92 -16.33
C ASN A 430 -22.31 -10.62 -17.30
N GLN A 431 -21.48 -11.54 -16.80
CA GLN A 431 -20.61 -12.36 -17.65
C GLN A 431 -21.46 -13.26 -18.56
N VAL A 432 -22.43 -14.00 -18.01
CA VAL A 432 -23.33 -14.87 -18.78
C VAL A 432 -24.15 -14.09 -19.81
N ILE A 433 -24.71 -12.94 -19.43
CA ILE A 433 -25.47 -12.10 -20.37
C ILE A 433 -24.54 -11.53 -21.46
N SER A 434 -23.30 -11.15 -21.14
CA SER A 434 -22.31 -10.73 -22.15
C SER A 434 -22.05 -11.84 -23.18
N TRP A 435 -21.91 -13.09 -22.73
CA TRP A 435 -21.76 -14.25 -23.60
C TRP A 435 -23.01 -14.53 -24.45
N ILE A 436 -24.21 -14.33 -23.89
CA ILE A 436 -25.48 -14.45 -24.62
C ILE A 436 -25.71 -13.27 -25.58
N ILE A 437 -25.10 -12.12 -25.37
CA ILE A 437 -25.13 -11.02 -26.33
C ILE A 437 -24.15 -11.28 -27.47
N LEU A 438 -22.94 -11.75 -27.16
CA LEU A 438 -21.86 -11.99 -28.12
C LEU A 438 -22.06 -13.26 -28.96
N GLY A 439 -22.56 -14.36 -28.36
CA GLY A 439 -22.69 -15.66 -29.02
C GLY A 439 -23.72 -15.72 -30.17
N PRO A 440 -24.93 -15.15 -30.03
CA PRO A 440 -25.95 -15.14 -31.08
C PRO A 440 -25.68 -14.12 -32.19
N THR A 441 -24.91 -13.04 -31.93
CA THR A 441 -24.47 -12.13 -33.01
C THR A 441 -23.63 -12.86 -34.06
N ASP A 442 -22.88 -13.90 -33.68
CA ASP A 442 -22.08 -14.70 -34.61
C ASP A 442 -22.90 -15.77 -35.35
N ILE A 443 -23.94 -16.34 -34.74
CA ILE A 443 -24.73 -17.45 -35.31
C ILE A 443 -25.88 -16.96 -36.21
N PHE A 444 -26.51 -15.83 -35.90
CA PHE A 444 -27.63 -15.31 -36.71
C PHE A 444 -27.20 -14.51 -37.95
N LEU A 445 -25.90 -14.38 -38.22
CA LEU A 445 -25.36 -13.67 -39.40
C LEU A 445 -24.84 -14.60 -40.51
N VAL A 446 -24.92 -15.93 -40.33
CA VAL A 446 -24.41 -16.94 -41.28
C VAL A 446 -25.51 -17.56 -42.17
N HIS A 447 -26.77 -17.12 -42.05
CA HIS A 447 -27.87 -17.41 -42.98
C HIS A 447 -28.64 -16.15 -43.36
#